data_AF-A0A7C4QBA1-F1
#
_entry.id   AF-A0A7C4QBA1-F1
#
_cell.length_a   1.000
_cell.length_b   1.000
_cell.length_c   1.000
_cell.angle_alpha   90.00
_cell.angle_beta   90.00
_cell.angle_gamma   90.00
#
_symmetry.space_group_name_H-M   'P 1'
#
loop_
_entity.id
_entity.type
_entity.pdbx_description
1 polymer ?
#
loop_
_entity_poly.entity_id
_entity_poly.type
_entity_poly.pdbx_seq_one_letter_code
_entity_poly.pdbx_strand_id
1 'polypeptide(L)'
;MDMPDTVTVPLAALETALVQEFRQLQTLEALTRAERQALTRGAADELESVLAQKAAVEAELSQLERAREAALEAWARASDWAGARPVLSDMLGHLEPAVAGRLRHLRQGILALAGEIAELTRGNRALAASALERVAAVREFLLGLDQPAAGYQPWGAAPARAHATLTREHWA
;
A
#
# COMPACT_ATOMS: atom_id res chain seq x y z
N MET A 1 -24.80 27.23 27.30
CA MET A 1 -25.16 28.17 26.21
C MET A 1 -25.47 27.28 25.02
N ASP A 2 -26.74 27.15 24.64
CA ASP A 2 -27.12 26.25 23.55
C ASP A 2 -26.51 26.73 22.24
N MET A 3 -25.87 25.80 21.53
CA MET A 3 -25.38 26.06 20.17
C MET A 3 -26.58 26.19 19.22
N PRO A 4 -26.55 27.15 18.28
CA PRO A 4 -27.61 27.27 17.29
C PRO A 4 -27.65 26.02 16.39
N ASP A 5 -28.86 25.57 16.05
CA ASP A 5 -29.10 24.37 15.21
C ASP A 5 -28.33 24.39 13.88
N THR A 6 -28.01 25.58 13.38
CA THR A 6 -27.21 25.81 12.16
C THR A 6 -25.78 25.27 12.26
N VAL A 7 -25.22 25.19 13.46
CA VAL A 7 -23.86 24.69 13.74
C VAL A 7 -23.90 23.22 14.19
N THR A 8 -24.97 22.82 14.88
CA THR A 8 -25.12 21.47 15.45
C THR A 8 -25.20 20.39 14.36
N VAL A 9 -25.91 20.66 13.25
CA VAL A 9 -26.07 19.69 12.14
C VAL A 9 -24.74 19.41 11.41
N PRO A 10 -23.97 20.42 10.94
CA PRO A 10 -22.66 20.18 10.34
C PRO A 10 -21.67 19.47 11.27
N LEU A 11 -21.71 19.79 12.57
CA LEU A 11 -20.83 19.18 13.57
C LEU A 11 -21.14 17.70 13.78
N ALA A 12 -22.43 17.33 13.85
CA ALA A 12 -22.83 15.92 13.94
C ALA A 12 -22.46 15.13 12.67
N ALA A 13 -22.59 15.75 11.49
CA ALA A 13 -22.16 15.15 10.23
C ALA A 13 -20.63 14.93 10.19
N LEU A 14 -19.85 15.90 10.69
CA LEU A 14 -18.41 15.79 10.82
C LEU A 14 -17.99 14.67 11.79
N GLU A 15 -18.61 14.59 12.97
CA GLU A 15 -18.35 13.51 13.94
C GLU A 15 -18.66 12.15 13.33
N THR A 16 -19.79 12.05 12.61
CA THR A 16 -20.17 10.81 11.90
C THR A 16 -19.13 10.43 10.85
N ALA A 17 -18.67 11.38 10.02
CA ALA A 17 -17.64 11.11 9.01
C ALA A 17 -16.34 10.62 9.65
N LEU A 18 -15.87 11.26 10.72
CA LEU A 18 -14.65 10.85 11.44
C LEU A 18 -14.78 9.45 12.06
N VAL A 19 -15.93 9.12 12.65
CA VAL A 19 -16.16 7.77 13.19
C VAL A 19 -16.12 6.71 12.09
N GLN A 20 -16.71 6.99 10.93
CA GLN A 20 -16.67 6.07 9.79
C GLN A 20 -15.26 5.95 9.21
N GLU A 21 -14.53 7.05 9.05
CA GLU A 21 -13.11 7.02 8.62
C GLU A 21 -12.27 6.15 9.56
N PHE A 22 -12.43 6.32 10.88
CA PHE A 22 -11.73 5.53 11.87
C PHE A 22 -12.00 4.03 11.69
N ARG A 23 -13.27 3.63 11.53
CA ARG A 23 -13.64 2.22 11.30
C ARG A 23 -13.07 1.67 10.00
N GLN A 24 -13.11 2.46 8.92
CA GLN A 24 -12.55 2.02 7.64
C GLN A 24 -11.03 1.88 7.68
N LEU A 25 -10.34 2.73 8.46
CA LEU A 25 -8.91 2.55 8.71
C LEU A 25 -8.62 1.28 9.53
N GLN A 26 -9.45 0.93 10.52
CA GLN A 26 -9.31 -0.35 11.23
C GLN A 26 -9.48 -1.54 10.27
N THR A 27 -10.45 -1.48 9.36
CA THR A 27 -10.63 -2.50 8.31
C THR A 27 -9.40 -2.57 7.41
N LEU A 28 -8.89 -1.42 6.94
CA LEU A 28 -7.70 -1.36 6.07
C LEU A 28 -6.45 -1.89 6.78
N GLU A 29 -6.30 -1.62 8.08
CA GLU A 29 -5.22 -2.15 8.91
C GLU A 29 -5.29 -3.68 8.98
N ALA A 30 -6.46 -4.24 9.28
CA ALA A 30 -6.69 -5.69 9.32
C ALA A 30 -6.39 -6.34 7.96
N LEU A 31 -6.87 -5.75 6.86
CA LEU A 31 -6.58 -6.23 5.50
C LEU A 31 -5.09 -6.14 5.16
N THR A 32 -4.39 -5.09 5.61
CA THR A 32 -2.93 -4.96 5.39
C THR A 32 -2.15 -5.99 6.20
N ARG A 33 -2.63 -6.38 7.38
CA ARG A 33 -2.08 -7.53 8.12
C ARG A 33 -2.38 -8.86 7.41
N ALA A 34 -3.57 -9.04 6.84
CA ALA A 34 -3.92 -10.23 6.07
C ALA A 34 -3.05 -10.35 4.80
N GLU A 35 -2.82 -9.25 4.09
CA GLU A 35 -1.91 -9.17 2.94
C GLU A 35 -0.51 -9.69 3.31
N ARG A 36 0.02 -9.27 4.47
CA ARG A 36 1.31 -9.76 4.98
C ARG A 36 1.32 -11.27 5.16
N GLN A 37 0.25 -11.83 5.72
CA GLN A 37 0.13 -13.27 5.96
C GLN A 37 0.09 -14.03 4.63
N ALA A 38 -0.72 -13.56 3.67
CA ALA A 38 -0.81 -14.14 2.33
C ALA A 38 0.55 -14.10 1.60
N LEU A 39 1.25 -12.97 1.64
CA LEU A 39 2.62 -12.82 1.09
C LEU A 39 3.61 -13.80 1.74
N THR A 40 3.53 -13.97 3.06
CA THR A 40 4.44 -14.86 3.79
C THR A 40 4.20 -16.33 3.45
N ARG A 41 2.94 -16.72 3.22
CA ARG A 41 2.55 -18.10 2.85
C ARG A 41 2.66 -18.38 1.36
N GLY A 42 2.84 -17.36 0.52
CA GLY A 42 2.78 -17.50 -0.94
C GLY A 42 1.38 -17.83 -1.46
N ALA A 43 0.32 -17.48 -0.71
CA ALA A 43 -1.06 -17.76 -1.06
C ALA A 43 -1.58 -16.70 -2.05
N ALA A 44 -1.37 -16.93 -3.34
CA ALA A 44 -1.68 -15.97 -4.41
C ALA A 44 -3.19 -15.62 -4.48
N ASP A 45 -4.06 -16.63 -4.37
CA ASP A 45 -5.52 -16.43 -4.45
C ASP A 45 -6.04 -15.60 -3.25
N GLU A 46 -5.50 -15.86 -2.03
CA GLU A 46 -5.82 -15.07 -0.84
C GLU A 46 -5.33 -13.63 -1.00
N LEU A 47 -4.13 -13.43 -1.57
CA LEU A 47 -3.57 -12.11 -1.81
C LEU A 47 -4.44 -11.31 -2.79
N GLU A 48 -4.90 -11.92 -3.88
CA GLU A 48 -5.79 -11.27 -4.85
C GLU A 48 -7.10 -10.82 -4.19
N SER A 49 -7.73 -11.71 -3.41
CA SER A 49 -8.95 -11.38 -2.67
C SER A 49 -8.75 -10.21 -1.70
N VAL A 50 -7.64 -10.21 -0.95
CA VAL A 50 -7.31 -9.13 -0.02
C VAL A 50 -7.08 -7.81 -0.75
N LEU A 51 -6.38 -7.81 -1.88
CA LEU A 51 -6.13 -6.60 -2.66
C LEU A 51 -7.42 -6.00 -3.22
N ALA A 52 -8.35 -6.83 -3.70
CA ALA A 52 -9.66 -6.37 -4.16
C ALA A 52 -10.47 -5.71 -3.02
N GLN A 53 -10.44 -6.31 -1.81
CA GLN A 53 -11.08 -5.74 -0.63
C GLN A 53 -10.43 -4.42 -0.20
N LYS A 54 -9.10 -4.30 -0.26
CA LYS A 54 -8.39 -3.04 0.02
C LYS A 54 -8.81 -1.93 -0.94
N ALA A 55 -8.91 -2.22 -2.23
CA ALA A 55 -9.36 -1.24 -3.22
C ALA A 55 -10.79 -0.73 -2.94
N ALA A 56 -11.70 -1.61 -2.48
CA ALA A 56 -13.03 -1.20 -2.07
C ALA A 56 -13.00 -0.25 -0.86
N VAL A 57 -12.21 -0.59 0.18
CA VAL A 57 -12.06 0.26 1.38
C VAL A 57 -11.42 1.62 1.04
N GLU A 58 -10.43 1.66 0.15
CA GLU A 58 -9.81 2.92 -0.31
C GLU A 58 -10.82 3.81 -1.05
N ALA A 59 -11.71 3.22 -1.84
CA ALA A 59 -12.78 3.96 -2.51
C ALA A 59 -13.79 4.54 -1.50
N GLU A 60 -14.14 3.79 -0.45
CA GLU A 60 -15.00 4.26 0.64
C GLU A 60 -14.33 5.38 1.46
N LEU A 61 -13.05 5.23 1.80
CA LEU A 61 -12.26 6.27 2.48
C LEU A 61 -12.23 7.57 1.67
N SER A 62 -12.09 7.48 0.35
CA SER A 62 -12.12 8.65 -0.55
C SER A 62 -13.49 9.34 -0.59
N GLN A 63 -14.58 8.62 -0.34
CA GLN A 63 -15.92 9.22 -0.21
C GLN A 63 -16.09 9.88 1.16
N LEU A 64 -15.63 9.22 2.22
CA LEU A 64 -15.69 9.74 3.59
C LEU A 64 -14.85 11.02 3.76
N GLU A 65 -13.68 11.08 3.15
CA GLU A 65 -12.84 12.27 3.18
C GLU A 65 -13.57 13.49 2.57
N ARG A 66 -14.22 13.30 1.42
CA ARG A 66 -15.02 14.36 0.79
C ARG A 66 -16.22 14.75 1.65
N ALA A 67 -16.88 13.79 2.30
CA ALA A 67 -17.97 14.08 3.24
C ALA A 67 -17.49 14.88 4.46
N ARG A 68 -16.31 14.53 5.00
CA ARG A 68 -15.65 15.25 6.09
C ARG A 68 -15.30 16.68 5.68
N GLU A 69 -14.72 16.87 4.50
CA GLU A 69 -14.41 18.21 3.96
C GLU A 69 -15.68 19.05 3.79
N ALA A 70 -16.74 18.49 3.19
CA ALA A 70 -18.01 19.19 3.02
C ALA A 70 -18.66 19.58 4.36
N ALA A 71 -18.61 18.68 5.35
CA ALA A 71 -19.12 18.96 6.70
C ALA A 71 -18.32 20.06 7.41
N LEU A 72 -17.00 20.04 7.26
CA LEU A 72 -16.10 21.05 7.82
C LEU A 72 -16.35 22.43 7.19
N GLU A 73 -16.55 22.50 5.87
CA GLU A 73 -16.91 23.73 5.18
C GLU A 73 -18.29 24.25 5.58
N ALA A 74 -19.28 23.36 5.72
CA ALA A 74 -20.62 23.74 6.18
C ALA A 74 -20.56 24.31 7.60
N TRP A 75 -19.77 23.69 8.49
CA TRP A 75 -19.55 24.19 9.83
C TRP A 75 -18.86 25.57 9.83
N ALA A 76 -17.86 25.76 8.96
CA ALA A 76 -17.14 27.01 8.83
C ALA A 76 -18.06 28.16 8.39
N ARG A 77 -18.92 27.90 7.39
CA ARG A 77 -19.95 28.86 6.96
C ARG A 77 -20.96 29.18 8.07
N ALA A 78 -21.41 28.17 8.81
CA ALA A 78 -22.37 28.37 9.91
C ALA A 78 -21.79 29.14 11.10
N SER A 79 -20.46 29.13 11.27
CA SER A 79 -19.75 29.79 12.36
C SER A 79 -19.12 31.14 11.96
N ASP A 80 -19.43 31.64 10.75
CA ASP A 80 -18.85 32.85 10.16
C ASP A 80 -17.31 32.87 10.20
N TRP A 81 -16.70 31.74 9.80
CA TRP A 81 -15.25 31.56 9.84
C TRP A 81 -14.52 32.54 8.91
N ALA A 82 -13.69 33.41 9.50
CA ALA A 82 -12.93 34.43 8.78
C ALA A 82 -11.59 33.95 8.17
N GLY A 83 -11.21 32.69 8.36
CA GLY A 83 -9.97 32.12 7.82
C GLY A 83 -10.09 31.63 6.38
N ALA A 84 -8.97 31.54 5.66
CA ALA A 84 -8.95 31.20 4.23
C ALA A 84 -9.47 29.79 3.91
N ARG A 85 -9.00 28.77 4.65
CA ARG A 85 -9.46 27.38 4.51
C ARG A 85 -9.74 26.80 5.90
N PRO A 86 -10.91 26.20 6.14
CA PRO A 86 -11.20 25.61 7.44
C PRO A 86 -10.36 24.36 7.65
N VAL A 87 -9.64 24.31 8.77
CA VAL A 87 -8.86 23.16 9.22
C VAL A 87 -9.43 22.69 10.55
N LEU A 88 -9.62 21.38 10.70
CA LEU A 88 -10.25 20.82 11.90
C LEU A 88 -9.58 21.31 13.19
N SER A 89 -8.24 21.30 13.29
CA SER A 89 -7.54 21.77 14.51
C SER A 89 -7.92 23.19 14.91
N ASP A 90 -8.05 24.07 13.93
CA ASP A 90 -8.21 25.50 14.16
C ASP A 90 -9.65 25.76 14.63
N MET A 91 -10.61 25.05 14.03
CA MET A 91 -12.02 25.15 14.37
C MET A 91 -12.36 24.51 15.72
N LEU A 92 -11.63 23.47 16.15
CA LEU A 92 -11.84 22.83 17.47
C LEU A 92 -11.67 23.82 18.64
N GLY A 93 -10.92 24.91 18.46
CA GLY A 93 -10.74 25.96 19.48
C GLY A 93 -12.02 26.74 19.82
N HIS A 94 -13.04 26.67 18.95
CA HIS A 94 -14.30 27.40 19.10
C HIS A 94 -15.44 26.53 19.66
N LEU A 95 -15.17 25.26 19.96
CA LEU A 95 -16.15 24.33 20.51
C LEU A 95 -16.06 24.26 22.04
N GLU A 96 -17.15 23.79 22.65
CA GLU A 96 -17.13 23.40 24.05
C GLU A 96 -16.04 22.35 24.32
N PRO A 97 -15.27 22.44 25.42
CA PRO A 97 -14.15 21.55 25.71
C PRO A 97 -14.47 20.05 25.61
N ALA A 98 -15.67 19.62 26.01
CA ALA A 98 -16.09 18.23 25.95
C ALA A 98 -16.21 17.72 24.50
N VAL A 99 -16.85 18.49 23.62
CA VAL A 99 -17.00 18.14 22.19
C VAL A 99 -15.64 18.22 21.49
N ALA A 100 -14.88 19.29 21.74
CA ALA A 100 -13.54 19.47 21.18
C ALA A 100 -12.62 18.30 21.56
N GLY A 101 -12.72 17.82 22.81
CA GLY A 101 -11.97 16.67 23.32
C GLY A 101 -12.27 15.38 22.55
N ARG A 102 -13.55 15.07 22.31
CA ARG A 102 -13.96 13.86 21.56
C ARG A 102 -13.42 13.88 20.12
N LEU A 103 -13.62 14.98 19.39
CA LEU A 103 -13.15 15.09 18.00
C LEU A 103 -11.62 15.06 17.90
N ARG A 104 -10.92 15.66 18.89
CA ARG A 104 -9.46 15.58 18.97
C ARG A 104 -8.99 14.14 19.18
N HIS A 105 -9.65 13.39 20.06
CA HIS A 105 -9.33 11.99 20.31
C HIS A 105 -9.56 11.12 19.07
N LEU A 106 -10.70 11.30 18.38
CA LEU A 106 -10.98 10.61 17.12
C LEU A 106 -9.91 10.90 16.06
N ARG A 107 -9.55 12.18 15.87
CA ARG A 107 -8.48 12.57 14.94
C ARG A 107 -7.15 11.93 15.31
N GLN A 108 -6.79 11.87 16.59
CA GLN A 108 -5.56 11.22 17.05
C GLN A 108 -5.57 9.72 16.73
N GLY A 109 -6.70 9.04 16.96
CA GLY A 109 -6.87 7.62 16.60
C GLY A 109 -6.72 7.37 15.09
N ILE A 110 -7.34 8.22 14.26
CA ILE A 110 -7.20 8.19 12.79
C ILE A 110 -5.73 8.33 12.37
N LEU A 111 -5.02 9.32 12.92
CA LEU A 111 -3.60 9.55 12.59
C LEU A 111 -2.71 8.40 13.04
N ALA A 112 -2.98 7.80 14.21
CA ALA A 112 -2.25 6.64 14.69
C ALA A 112 -2.42 5.43 13.75
N LEU A 113 -3.66 5.10 13.39
CA LEU A 113 -3.97 4.02 12.45
C LEU A 113 -3.32 4.25 11.08
N ALA A 114 -3.39 5.47 10.55
CA ALA A 114 -2.76 5.82 9.28
C ALA A 114 -1.24 5.59 9.32
N GLY A 115 -0.58 5.94 10.43
CA GLY A 115 0.84 5.65 10.66
C GLY A 115 1.13 4.15 10.68
N GLU A 116 0.35 3.37 11.41
CA GLU A 116 0.50 1.91 11.49
C GLU A 116 0.32 1.24 10.12
N ILE A 117 -0.70 1.65 9.36
CA ILE A 117 -0.95 1.15 8.00
C ILE A 117 0.22 1.47 7.07
N ALA A 118 0.79 2.68 7.16
CA ALA A 118 1.92 3.08 6.34
C ALA A 118 3.17 2.22 6.61
N GLU A 119 3.47 1.96 7.88
CA GLU A 119 4.58 1.07 8.28
C GLU A 119 4.32 -0.38 7.85
N LEU A 120 3.09 -0.88 8.04
CA LEU A 120 2.71 -2.22 7.60
C LEU A 120 2.88 -2.39 6.09
N THR A 121 2.37 -1.42 5.33
CA THR A 121 2.43 -1.40 3.86
C THR A 121 3.88 -1.35 3.36
N ARG A 122 4.75 -0.56 3.99
CA ARG A 122 6.19 -0.53 3.65
C ARG A 122 6.83 -1.91 3.84
N GLY A 123 6.53 -2.58 4.96
CA GLY A 123 6.98 -3.94 5.21
C GLY A 123 6.46 -4.95 4.17
N ASN A 124 5.19 -4.85 3.80
CA ASN A 124 4.59 -5.74 2.80
C ASN A 124 5.23 -5.57 1.42
N ARG A 125 5.53 -4.33 1.00
CA ARG A 125 6.25 -4.06 -0.25
C ARG A 125 7.63 -4.72 -0.27
N ALA A 126 8.37 -4.64 0.84
CA ALA A 126 9.67 -5.30 0.96
C ALA A 126 9.55 -6.83 0.86
N LEU A 127 8.53 -7.42 1.51
CA LEU A 127 8.26 -8.87 1.41
C LEU A 127 7.92 -9.29 -0.02
N ALA A 128 7.06 -8.53 -0.70
CA ALA A 128 6.69 -8.79 -2.09
C ALA A 128 7.91 -8.69 -3.03
N ALA A 129 8.74 -7.65 -2.87
CA ALA A 129 9.97 -7.49 -3.64
C ALA A 129 10.91 -8.69 -3.46
N SER A 130 11.16 -9.11 -2.21
CA SER A 130 12.00 -10.28 -1.91
C SER A 130 11.42 -11.59 -2.44
N ALA A 131 10.09 -11.74 -2.47
CA ALA A 131 9.45 -12.90 -3.08
C ALA A 131 9.66 -12.93 -4.60
N LEU A 132 9.51 -11.79 -5.27
CA LEU A 132 9.74 -11.66 -6.72
C LEU A 132 11.20 -11.94 -7.11
N GLU A 133 12.16 -11.42 -6.34
CA GLU A 133 13.59 -11.70 -6.55
C GLU A 133 13.89 -13.21 -6.46
N ARG A 134 13.32 -13.90 -5.48
CA ARG A 134 13.48 -15.35 -5.33
C ARG A 134 12.88 -16.11 -6.52
N VAL A 135 11.67 -15.74 -6.96
CA VAL A 135 11.03 -16.36 -8.13
C VAL A 135 11.87 -16.14 -9.39
N ALA A 136 12.42 -14.92 -9.57
CA ALA A 136 13.29 -14.61 -10.70
C ALA A 136 14.59 -15.46 -10.68
N ALA A 137 15.23 -15.59 -9.52
CA ALA A 137 16.44 -16.41 -9.38
C ALA A 137 16.18 -17.90 -9.66
N VAL A 138 15.06 -18.44 -9.18
CA VAL A 138 14.66 -19.84 -9.47
C VAL A 138 14.37 -20.02 -10.95
N ARG A 139 13.65 -19.08 -11.58
CA ARG A 139 13.40 -19.11 -13.02
C ARG A 139 14.70 -19.13 -13.81
N GLU A 140 15.64 -18.24 -13.50
CA GLU A 140 16.93 -18.17 -14.19
C GLU A 140 17.74 -19.46 -14.03
N PHE A 141 17.77 -20.02 -12.81
CA PHE A 141 18.39 -21.31 -12.57
C PHE A 141 17.79 -22.43 -13.43
N LEU A 142 16.45 -22.52 -13.48
CA LEU A 142 15.77 -23.54 -14.30
C LEU A 142 16.04 -23.38 -15.80
N LEU A 143 16.07 -22.14 -16.31
CA LEU A 143 16.45 -21.86 -17.69
C LEU A 143 17.92 -22.22 -17.97
N GLY A 144 18.80 -22.05 -16.99
CA GLY A 144 20.19 -22.47 -17.08
C GLY A 144 20.37 -23.99 -17.19
N LEU A 145 19.47 -24.79 -16.60
CA LEU A 145 19.51 -26.26 -16.71
C LEU A 145 19.13 -26.79 -18.09
N ASP A 146 18.31 -26.04 -18.84
CA ASP A 146 17.86 -26.41 -20.20
C ASP A 146 18.88 -26.02 -21.27
N GLN A 147 19.93 -25.27 -20.91
CA GLN A 147 21.06 -25.07 -21.81
C GLN A 147 21.77 -26.42 -22.00
N PRO A 148 21.96 -26.90 -23.25
CA PRO A 148 22.66 -28.15 -23.46
C PRO A 148 24.04 -28.01 -22.84
N ALA A 149 24.30 -28.81 -21.80
CA ALA A 149 25.64 -28.95 -21.25
C ALA A 149 26.56 -29.17 -22.44
N ALA A 150 27.63 -28.37 -22.56
CA ALA A 150 28.72 -28.69 -23.46
C ALA A 150 29.03 -30.17 -23.22
N GLY A 151 28.67 -31.01 -24.21
CA GLY A 151 28.36 -32.42 -23.96
C GLY A 151 29.46 -33.08 -23.14
N TYR A 152 29.09 -34.00 -22.26
CA TYR A 152 30.02 -34.78 -21.44
C TYR A 152 31.28 -35.10 -22.24
N GLN A 153 32.37 -34.37 -21.96
CA GLN A 153 33.68 -34.72 -22.46
C GLN A 153 34.23 -35.76 -21.49
N PRO A 154 34.24 -37.06 -21.85
CA PRO A 154 34.90 -38.04 -21.02
C PRO A 154 36.34 -37.58 -20.77
N TRP A 155 36.75 -37.62 -19.51
CA TRP A 155 38.09 -37.29 -19.07
C TRP A 155 39.09 -38.12 -19.89
N GLY A 156 39.87 -37.46 -20.75
CA GLY A 156 40.88 -38.10 -21.61
C GLY A 156 40.67 -37.98 -23.13
N ALA A 157 39.59 -37.37 -23.61
CA ALA A 157 39.47 -37.06 -25.05
C ALA A 157 40.38 -35.87 -25.42
N ALA A 158 41.55 -36.15 -25.98
CA ALA A 158 42.44 -35.14 -26.54
C ALA A 158 41.71 -34.31 -27.62
N PRO A 159 41.97 -32.99 -27.74
CA PRO A 159 41.36 -32.18 -28.78
C PRO A 159 41.74 -32.78 -30.14
N ALA A 160 40.72 -33.10 -30.94
CA ALA A 160 40.89 -33.59 -32.31
C ALA A 160 41.76 -32.58 -33.06
N ARG A 161 42.99 -32.99 -33.40
CA ARG A 161 43.94 -32.17 -34.17
C ARG A 161 43.27 -31.76 -35.47
N ALA A 162 43.07 -30.46 -35.66
CA ALA A 162 42.73 -29.90 -36.95
C ALA A 162 43.79 -30.37 -37.96
N HIS A 163 43.36 -31.11 -39.00
CA HIS A 163 44.22 -31.46 -40.12
C HIS A 163 44.65 -30.16 -40.80
N ALA A 164 45.88 -29.73 -40.54
CA ALA A 164 46.58 -28.77 -41.38
C ALA A 164 46.83 -29.44 -42.72
N THR A 165 46.05 -29.09 -43.73
CA THR A 165 46.36 -29.35 -45.13
C THR A 165 47.63 -28.59 -45.50
N LEU A 166 48.78 -29.25 -45.37
CA LEU A 166 50.02 -28.83 -46.02
C LEU A 166 49.88 -29.07 -47.52
N THR A 167 49.40 -28.08 -48.27
CA THR A 167 49.60 -28.02 -49.71
C THR A 167 51.06 -27.67 -49.97
N ARG A 168 51.84 -28.69 -50.36
CA ARG A 168 53.23 -28.56 -50.77
C ARG A 168 53.34 -29.07 -52.20
N GLU A 169 53.20 -28.21 -53.19
CA GLU A 169 53.75 -28.47 -54.52
C GLU A 169 54.50 -27.24 -55.05
N HIS A 170 55.77 -27.48 -55.33
CA HIS A 170 56.78 -26.62 -55.92
C HIS A 170 56.74 -26.81 -57.45
N TRP A 171 56.80 -25.70 -58.18
CA TRP A 171 57.44 -25.47 -59.49
C TRP A 171 57.72 -26.63 -60.45
N ALA A 172 57.13 -26.54 -61.65
CA ALA A 172 57.81 -26.63 -62.96
C ALA A 172 56.99 -25.88 -64.03
#